data_AF-A0A9P3H6W4-F1
#
_entry.id   AF-A0A9P3H6W4-F1
#
_cell.length_a   1.000
_cell.length_b   1.000
_cell.length_c   1.000
_cell.angle_alpha   90.00
_cell.angle_beta   90.00
_cell.angle_gamma   90.00
#
_symmetry.space_group_name_H-M   'P 1'
#
loop_
_entity.id
_entity.type
_entity.pdbx_description
1 polymer ?
#
loop_
_entity_poly.entity_id
_entity_poly.type
_entity_poly.pdbx_seq_one_letter_code
_entity_poly.pdbx_strand_id
1 'polypeptide(L)'
;MRFSAAVVLASLAAFVTAAPVSKAVQSEYFPFTPEGPCVSACTNSVGKSLFVNYDDLDSYGPNFIQSLSYTFERGSPTTISFMTKAGTCMSTCPQPELDIYTANYPSS
;
A
#
# COMPACT_ATOMS: atom_id res chain seq x y z
N MET A 1 29.00 -8.82 -47.26
CA MET A 1 27.54 -8.82 -47.04
C MET A 1 27.32 -8.63 -45.55
N ARG A 2 26.75 -7.48 -45.15
CA ARG A 2 26.45 -7.13 -43.76
C ARG A 2 25.04 -7.63 -43.48
N PHE A 3 24.88 -8.54 -42.52
CA PHE A 3 23.57 -8.91 -42.00
C PHE A 3 23.37 -8.29 -40.63
N SER A 4 22.15 -7.79 -40.47
CA SER A 4 21.66 -6.90 -39.45
C SER A 4 21.26 -7.59 -38.15
N ALA A 5 21.11 -6.73 -37.14
CA ALA A 5 20.06 -6.73 -36.13
C ALA A 5 20.28 -7.48 -34.81
N ALA A 6 19.59 -6.91 -33.80
CA ALA A 6 19.22 -7.46 -32.49
C ALA A 6 20.24 -7.13 -31.37
N VAL A 7 19.89 -6.57 -30.21
CA VAL A 7 18.62 -6.20 -29.55
C VAL A 7 18.96 -5.04 -28.60
N VAL A 8 18.15 -3.99 -28.59
CA VAL A 8 18.20 -2.96 -27.53
C VAL A 8 17.60 -3.58 -26.26
N LEU A 9 18.44 -4.02 -25.33
CA LEU A 9 18.03 -4.36 -23.97
C LEU A 9 17.69 -3.05 -23.25
N ALA A 10 16.43 -2.62 -23.36
CA ALA A 10 15.87 -1.61 -22.49
C ALA A 10 15.70 -2.22 -21.10
N SER A 11 16.72 -2.09 -20.26
CA SER A 11 16.63 -2.32 -18.82
C SER A 11 15.72 -1.24 -18.23
N LEU A 12 14.42 -1.56 -18.13
CA LEU A 12 13.49 -0.93 -17.20
C LEU A 12 13.95 -1.24 -15.78
N ALA A 13 14.98 -0.53 -15.32
CA ALA A 13 15.22 -0.37 -13.90
C ALA A 13 14.02 0.40 -13.34
N ALA A 14 13.07 -0.34 -12.78
CA ALA A 14 11.99 0.22 -11.98
C ALA A 14 12.65 1.09 -10.92
N PHE A 15 12.48 2.41 -11.05
CA PHE A 15 12.81 3.34 -10.00
C PHE A 15 11.85 3.04 -8.85
N VAL A 16 12.28 2.18 -7.92
CA VAL A 16 11.77 2.19 -6.55
C VAL A 16 12.31 3.48 -5.95
N THR A 17 11.69 4.61 -6.32
CA THR A 17 11.73 5.78 -5.47
C THR A 17 10.99 5.34 -4.21
N ALA A 18 11.73 4.83 -3.23
CA ALA A 18 11.25 4.73 -1.86
C ALA A 18 10.84 6.16 -1.48
N ALA A 19 9.55 6.45 -1.64
CA ALA A 19 8.98 7.65 -1.07
C ALA A 19 9.40 7.64 0.40
N PRO A 20 9.91 8.75 0.96
CA PRO A 20 10.19 8.80 2.37
C PRO A 20 8.91 8.41 3.07
N VAL A 21 8.95 7.29 3.78
CA VAL A 21 7.86 6.88 4.65
C VAL A 21 8.00 7.77 5.85
N SER A 22 7.49 8.98 5.64
CA SER A 22 7.19 9.96 6.66
C SER A 22 6.55 9.15 7.78
N LYS A 23 7.16 9.20 8.96
CA LYS A 23 6.52 8.78 10.19
C LYS A 23 5.12 9.36 10.14
N ALA A 24 4.14 8.51 9.84
CA ALA A 24 2.77 8.93 9.60
C ALA A 24 2.36 9.81 10.79
N VAL A 25 1.71 10.94 10.55
CA VAL A 25 1.20 11.78 11.63
C VAL A 25 0.00 11.04 12.23
N GLN A 26 0.31 9.98 12.97
CA GLN A 26 -0.65 9.20 13.71
C GLN A 26 -0.85 9.89 15.06
N SER A 27 -2.11 10.11 15.41
CA SER A 27 -2.49 10.62 16.71
C SER A 27 -2.07 9.63 17.78
N GLU A 28 -1.79 10.13 18.99
CA GLU A 28 -1.53 9.28 20.16
C GLU A 28 -2.70 8.31 20.46
N TYR A 29 -3.90 8.63 19.95
CA TYR A 29 -5.11 7.85 20.13
C TYR A 29 -5.33 6.80 19.03
N PHE A 30 -4.49 6.76 17.99
CA PHE A 30 -4.59 5.75 16.94
C PHE A 30 -3.78 4.51 17.36
N PRO A 31 -4.44 3.39 17.71
CA PRO A 31 -3.77 2.29 18.43
C PRO A 31 -3.03 1.31 17.51
N PHE A 32 -2.86 1.65 16.22
CA PHE A 32 -2.23 0.77 15.24
C PHE A 32 -0.75 1.08 15.11
N THR A 33 0.07 0.04 15.03
CA THR A 33 1.49 0.20 14.82
C THR A 33 1.76 0.53 13.33
N PRO A 34 2.61 1.52 13.00
CA PRO A 34 2.95 1.80 11.60
C PRO A 34 3.54 0.57 10.89
N GLU A 35 3.00 0.25 9.73
CA GLU A 35 3.19 -1.05 9.06
C GLU A 35 4.48 -1.14 8.25
N GLY A 36 5.24 -0.04 8.21
CA GLY A 36 6.47 0.05 7.43
C GLY A 36 6.24 0.47 5.99
N PRO A 37 7.35 0.72 5.26
CA PRO A 37 7.30 1.41 3.99
C PRO A 37 6.70 0.63 2.82
N CYS A 38 6.88 -0.69 2.78
CA CYS A 38 6.35 -1.52 1.70
C CYS A 38 4.84 -1.66 1.81
N VAL A 39 4.34 -2.01 2.99
CA VAL A 39 2.90 -2.19 3.24
C VAL A 39 2.16 -0.87 3.03
N SER A 40 2.68 0.24 3.58
CA SER A 40 2.10 1.58 3.38
C SER A 40 2.08 2.00 1.91
N ALA A 41 3.11 1.67 1.12
CA ALA A 41 3.12 1.96 -0.31
C ALA A 41 2.05 1.16 -1.07
N CYS A 42 1.86 -0.10 -0.70
CA CYS A 42 0.83 -0.96 -1.28
C CYS A 42 -0.58 -0.47 -0.96
N THR A 43 -0.90 -0.17 0.30
CA THR A 43 -2.22 0.36 0.68
C THR A 43 -2.48 1.70 0.02
N ASN A 44 -1.51 2.60 0.02
CA ASN A 44 -1.66 3.94 -0.55
C ASN A 44 -1.85 3.90 -2.08
N SER A 45 -1.07 3.08 -2.79
CA SER A 45 -1.18 2.93 -4.24
C SER A 45 -2.54 2.36 -4.65
N VAL A 46 -2.97 1.28 -4.00
CA VAL A 46 -4.26 0.64 -4.29
C VAL A 46 -5.41 1.54 -3.86
N GLY A 47 -5.33 2.14 -2.68
CA GLY A 47 -6.31 3.09 -2.16
C GLY A 47 -6.53 4.25 -3.11
N LYS A 48 -5.45 4.87 -3.61
CA LYS A 48 -5.52 5.96 -4.61
C LYS A 48 -6.16 5.55 -5.93
N SER A 49 -6.07 4.28 -6.32
CA SER A 49 -6.75 3.76 -7.51
C SER A 49 -8.27 3.67 -7.35
N LEU A 50 -8.76 3.60 -6.11
CA LEU A 50 -10.19 3.50 -5.78
C LEU A 50 -10.76 4.85 -5.31
N PHE A 51 -9.93 5.67 -4.66
CA PHE A 51 -10.26 6.98 -4.14
C PHE A 51 -9.06 7.90 -4.24
N VAL A 52 -9.12 8.90 -5.12
CA VAL A 52 -7.95 9.75 -5.44
C VAL A 52 -7.35 10.46 -4.22
N ASN A 53 -8.16 10.77 -3.21
CA ASN A 53 -7.74 11.43 -1.98
C ASN A 53 -7.46 10.44 -0.83
N TYR A 54 -7.20 9.17 -1.16
CA TYR A 54 -6.88 8.15 -0.18
C TYR A 54 -5.62 8.53 0.61
N ASP A 55 -5.77 8.50 1.93
CA ASP A 55 -4.72 8.70 2.92
C ASP A 55 -5.11 7.97 4.21
N ASP A 56 -4.49 6.82 4.43
CA ASP A 56 -4.59 6.00 5.63
C ASP A 56 -3.46 6.25 6.63
N LEU A 57 -2.62 7.27 6.38
CA LEU A 57 -1.47 7.61 7.21
C LEU A 57 -1.73 8.87 8.05
N ASP A 58 -2.38 9.89 7.49
CA ASP A 58 -2.71 11.11 8.22
C ASP A 58 -3.99 10.97 9.04
N SER A 59 -3.86 10.59 10.31
CA SER A 59 -5.00 10.41 11.22
C SER A 59 -5.80 11.68 11.53
N TYR A 60 -5.24 12.86 11.24
CA TYR A 60 -5.92 14.15 11.38
C TYR A 60 -6.58 14.61 10.08
N GLY A 61 -6.29 13.92 8.97
CA GLY A 61 -6.79 14.26 7.66
C GLY A 61 -8.30 14.01 7.51
N PRO A 62 -9.01 14.85 6.73
CA PRO A 62 -10.46 14.70 6.53
C PRO A 62 -10.85 13.38 5.85
N ASN A 63 -9.90 12.75 5.14
CA ASN A 63 -10.11 11.54 4.37
C ASN A 63 -9.67 10.26 5.09
N PHE A 64 -9.13 10.37 6.31
CA PHE A 64 -8.53 9.26 7.03
C PHE A 64 -9.52 8.13 7.28
N ILE A 65 -10.67 8.45 7.88
CA ILE A 65 -11.69 7.46 8.24
C ILE A 65 -12.28 6.80 6.99
N GLN A 66 -12.47 7.57 5.91
CA GLN A 66 -12.93 7.02 4.63
C GLN A 66 -11.88 6.08 4.02
N SER A 67 -10.60 6.42 4.10
CA SER A 67 -9.51 5.58 3.57
C SER A 67 -9.40 4.28 4.39
N LEU A 68 -9.45 4.37 5.71
CA LEU A 68 -9.46 3.22 6.61
C LEU A 68 -10.67 2.30 6.38
N SER A 69 -11.84 2.83 6.00
CA SER A 69 -13.02 1.99 5.75
C SER A 69 -12.78 0.96 4.65
N TYR A 70 -11.83 1.19 3.75
CA TYR A 70 -11.54 0.28 2.64
C TYR A 70 -10.89 -1.01 3.15
N THR A 71 -10.27 -0.99 4.33
CA THR A 71 -9.74 -2.16 5.01
C THR A 71 -10.79 -2.82 5.92
N PHE A 72 -11.64 -2.02 6.59
CA PHE A 72 -12.50 -2.51 7.68
C PHE A 72 -13.97 -2.80 7.32
N GLU A 73 -14.51 -2.18 6.26
CA GLU A 73 -15.91 -2.33 5.89
C GLU A 73 -16.19 -3.72 5.31
N ARG A 74 -16.77 -4.61 6.12
CA ARG A 74 -16.97 -6.01 5.71
C ARG A 74 -17.98 -6.12 4.56
N GLY A 75 -17.58 -6.88 3.54
CA GLY A 75 -18.49 -7.34 2.47
C GLY A 75 -18.81 -6.31 1.40
N SER A 76 -18.25 -5.10 1.46
CA SER A 76 -18.40 -4.13 0.36
C SER A 76 -17.55 -4.55 -0.85
N PRO A 77 -18.02 -4.30 -2.09
CA PRO A 77 -17.19 -4.53 -3.29
C PRO A 77 -15.87 -3.76 -3.26
N THR A 78 -15.87 -2.56 -2.66
CA THR A 78 -14.69 -1.72 -2.51
C THR A 78 -13.66 -2.37 -1.60
N THR A 79 -14.08 -2.88 -0.44
CA THR A 79 -13.18 -3.56 0.51
C THR A 79 -12.65 -4.86 -0.06
N ILE A 80 -13.48 -5.66 -0.74
CA ILE A 80 -13.01 -6.87 -1.42
C ILE A 80 -11.94 -6.52 -2.47
N SER A 81 -12.19 -5.52 -3.31
CA SER A 81 -11.24 -5.06 -4.33
C SER A 81 -9.96 -4.51 -3.70
N PHE A 82 -10.08 -3.70 -2.65
CA PHE A 82 -8.94 -3.12 -1.95
C PHE A 82 -8.09 -4.23 -1.33
N MET A 83 -8.68 -5.10 -0.50
CA MET A 83 -7.98 -6.19 0.17
C MET A 83 -7.31 -7.16 -0.83
N THR A 84 -7.98 -7.48 -1.93
CA THR A 84 -7.41 -8.37 -2.97
C THR A 84 -6.18 -7.74 -3.62
N LYS A 85 -6.29 -6.49 -4.05
CA LYS A 85 -5.19 -5.78 -4.76
C LYS A 85 -4.04 -5.41 -3.81
N ALA A 86 -4.37 -4.92 -2.62
CA ALA A 86 -3.41 -4.56 -1.59
C ALA A 86 -2.67 -5.81 -1.11
N GLY A 87 -3.38 -6.91 -0.81
CA GLY A 87 -2.77 -8.18 -0.44
C GLY A 87 -1.86 -8.76 -1.53
N THR A 88 -2.24 -8.63 -2.81
CA THR A 88 -1.38 -9.03 -3.94
C THR A 88 -0.10 -8.20 -4.02
N CYS A 89 -0.19 -6.88 -3.76
CA CYS A 89 1.00 -6.03 -3.68
C CYS A 89 1.88 -6.39 -2.48
N MET A 90 1.25 -6.64 -1.33
CA MET A 90 1.94 -6.95 -0.07
C MET A 90 2.65 -8.30 -0.09
N SER A 91 2.31 -9.23 -0.98
CA SER A 91 2.93 -10.56 -1.00
C SER A 91 4.46 -10.54 -1.21
N THR A 92 5.01 -9.41 -1.66
CA THR A 92 6.47 -9.21 -1.83
C THR A 92 7.10 -8.39 -0.70
N CYS A 93 6.32 -7.94 0.29
CA CYS A 93 6.82 -7.10 1.37
C CYS A 93 7.66 -7.89 2.40
N PRO A 94 8.57 -7.21 3.13
CA PRO A 94 9.34 -7.85 4.19
C PRO A 94 8.43 -8.46 5.25
N GLN A 95 8.77 -9.66 5.71
CA GLN A 95 7.99 -10.37 6.73
C GLN A 95 7.71 -9.53 7.99
N PRO A 96 8.65 -8.74 8.54
CA PRO A 96 8.36 -7.91 9.72
C PRO A 96 7.25 -6.88 9.51
N GLU A 97 7.10 -6.35 8.29
CA GLU A 97 6.01 -5.42 7.95
C GLU A 97 4.68 -6.16 7.85
N LEU A 98 4.69 -7.37 7.27
CA LEU A 98 3.50 -8.23 7.19
C LEU A 98 3.03 -8.71 8.57
N ASP A 99 3.97 -8.96 9.49
CA ASP A 99 3.64 -9.33 10.87
C ASP A 99 2.93 -8.18 11.60
N ILE A 100 3.37 -6.94 11.40
CA ILE A 100 2.70 -5.74 11.92
C ILE A 100 1.31 -5.59 11.30
N TYR A 101 1.21 -5.72 9.98
CA TYR A 101 -0.07 -5.66 9.26
C TYR A 101 -1.07 -6.70 9.80
N THR A 102 -0.62 -7.93 10.00
CA THR A 102 -1.45 -9.03 10.52
C THR A 102 -1.85 -8.79 11.98
N ALA A 103 -0.98 -8.20 12.79
CA ALA A 103 -1.29 -7.83 14.17
C ALA A 103 -2.32 -6.69 14.24
N ASN A 104 -2.26 -5.73 13.32
CA ASN A 104 -3.23 -4.64 13.20
C ASN A 104 -4.59 -5.12 12.68
N TYR A 105 -4.60 -6.06 11.73
CA TYR A 105 -5.81 -6.55 11.06
C TYR A 105 -5.95 -8.08 11.16
N PRO A 106 -6.17 -8.63 12.36
CA PRO A 106 -6.30 -10.07 12.53
C PRO A 106 -7.53 -10.57 11.76
N SER A 107 -7.36 -11.63 10.96
CA SER A 107 -8.48 -12.35 10.36
C SER A 107 -9.30 -12.99 11.47
N SER A 108 -10.43 -12.37 11.81
CA SER A 108 -11.44 -12.90 12.73
C SER A 108 -11.98 -14.25 12.29
#